data_AF-A0A1M3LD59-F1
#
_entry.id   AF-A0A1M3LD59-F1
#
_cell.length_a   1.000
_cell.length_b   1.000
_cell.length_c   1.000
_cell.angle_alpha   90.00
_cell.angle_beta   90.00
_cell.angle_gamma   90.00
#
_symmetry.space_group_name_H-M   'P 1'
#
loop_
_entity.id
_entity.type
_entity.pdbx_description
1 polymer ?
#
loop_
_entity_poly.entity_id
_entity_poly.type
_entity_poly.pdbx_seq_one_letter_code
_entity_poly.pdbx_strand_id
1 'polypeptide(L)'
;MKKYIFFLLLSIGLTSCNLSYQNNLEKMGDAVRQHMRYRDADNGTITKVEYFKPISYEKIAKEKRQKPDEAYLLRVYIQGTWSYDNSYRIYNINDTVNCYLNEDKKVLRMDENKEN
;
A
#
# COMPACT_ATOMS: atom_id res chain seq x y z
N MET A 1 -17.13 39.87 -14.80
CA MET A 1 -16.42 39.39 -13.59
C MET A 1 -16.98 38.08 -13.02
N LYS A 2 -18.31 37.86 -12.93
CA LYS A 2 -18.90 36.60 -12.40
C LYS A 2 -18.49 35.31 -13.17
N LYS A 3 -18.20 35.40 -14.47
CA LYS A 3 -17.81 34.24 -15.30
C LYS A 3 -16.41 33.67 -14.95
N TYR A 4 -15.50 34.48 -14.42
CA TYR A 4 -14.15 34.03 -14.04
C TYR A 4 -14.10 33.37 -12.67
N ILE A 5 -15.04 33.70 -11.77
CA ILE A 5 -15.18 33.07 -10.45
C ILE A 5 -15.53 31.59 -10.60
N PHE A 6 -16.33 31.23 -11.59
CA PHE A 6 -16.69 29.85 -11.86
C PHE A 6 -15.49 28.99 -12.30
N PHE A 7 -14.62 29.53 -13.17
CA PHE A 7 -13.39 28.84 -13.58
C PHE A 7 -12.36 28.72 -12.45
N LEU A 8 -12.30 29.72 -11.56
CA LEU A 8 -11.45 29.66 -10.36
C LEU A 8 -11.94 28.63 -9.34
N LEU A 9 -13.26 28.49 -9.15
CA LEU A 9 -13.82 27.47 -8.25
C LEU A 9 -13.65 26.05 -8.81
N LEU A 10 -13.73 25.88 -10.13
CA LEU A 10 -13.54 24.59 -10.79
C LEU A 10 -12.09 24.09 -10.67
N SER A 11 -11.10 24.99 -10.75
CA SER A 11 -9.68 24.62 -10.60
C SER A 11 -9.31 24.22 -9.16
N ILE A 12 -9.97 24.80 -8.14
CA ILE A 12 -9.77 24.42 -6.73
C ILE A 12 -10.41 23.06 -6.41
N GLY A 13 -11.55 22.73 -7.05
CA GLY A 13 -12.21 21.44 -6.85
C GLY A 13 -11.37 20.25 -7.28
N LEU A 14 -10.66 20.35 -8.42
CA LEU A 14 -9.87 19.26 -8.99
C LEU A 14 -8.60 18.94 -8.20
N THR A 15 -7.98 19.92 -7.55
CA THR A 15 -6.77 19.71 -6.73
C THR A 15 -7.08 19.01 -5.41
N SER A 16 -8.27 19.22 -4.85
CA SER A 16 -8.67 18.65 -3.55
C SER A 16 -8.84 17.13 -3.57
N CYS A 17 -9.41 16.57 -4.65
CA CYS A 17 -9.59 15.13 -4.81
C CYS A 17 -8.25 14.40 -4.94
N ASN A 18 -7.31 14.99 -5.68
CA ASN A 18 -5.98 14.40 -5.87
C ASN A 18 -5.17 14.41 -4.57
N LEU A 19 -5.25 15.49 -3.80
CA LEU A 19 -4.56 15.59 -2.50
C LEU A 19 -5.10 14.57 -1.48
N SER A 20 -6.42 14.41 -1.38
CA SER A 20 -7.04 13.43 -0.49
C SER A 20 -6.64 11.99 -0.85
N TYR A 21 -6.65 11.67 -2.15
CA TYR A 21 -6.19 10.39 -2.64
C TYR A 21 -4.72 10.15 -2.28
N GLN A 22 -3.85 11.09 -2.59
CA GLN A 22 -2.42 10.97 -2.32
C GLN A 22 -2.12 10.79 -0.82
N ASN A 23 -2.78 11.58 0.04
CA ASN A 23 -2.66 11.45 1.49
C ASN A 23 -3.11 10.08 2.00
N ASN A 24 -4.18 9.51 1.43
CA ASN A 24 -4.64 8.18 1.80
C ASN A 24 -3.69 7.09 1.31
N LEU A 25 -3.20 7.23 0.08
CA LEU A 25 -2.25 6.31 -0.53
C LEU A 25 -0.96 6.22 0.32
N GLU A 26 -0.43 7.36 0.75
CA GLU A 26 0.75 7.43 1.60
C GLU A 26 0.51 6.78 2.97
N LYS A 27 -0.62 7.10 3.64
CA LYS A 27 -0.99 6.47 4.92
C LYS A 27 -1.12 4.95 4.84
N MET A 28 -1.74 4.45 3.77
CA MET A 28 -1.86 3.01 3.54
C MET A 28 -0.48 2.39 3.28
N GLY A 29 0.40 3.09 2.56
CA GLY A 29 1.79 2.69 2.36
C GLY A 29 2.59 2.57 3.66
N ASP A 30 2.44 3.55 4.57
CA ASP A 30 3.10 3.51 5.87
C ASP A 30 2.59 2.33 6.73
N ALA A 31 1.30 2.02 6.66
CA ALA A 31 0.73 0.85 7.31
C ALA A 31 1.36 -0.46 6.81
N VAL A 32 1.66 -0.57 5.51
CA VAL A 32 2.39 -1.72 4.95
C VAL A 32 3.82 -1.80 5.46
N ARG A 33 4.54 -0.68 5.46
CA ARG A 33 5.92 -0.64 5.99
C ARG A 33 5.97 -1.08 7.45
N GLN A 34 5.01 -0.63 8.25
CA GLN A 34 4.88 -1.02 9.66
C GLN A 34 4.52 -2.51 9.80
N HIS A 35 3.57 -3.00 8.99
CA HIS A 35 3.19 -4.42 8.97
C HIS A 35 4.37 -5.33 8.63
N MET A 36 5.20 -4.97 7.65
CA MET A 36 6.40 -5.73 7.30
C MET A 36 7.39 -5.82 8.47
N ARG A 37 7.60 -4.70 9.19
CA ARG A 37 8.49 -4.68 10.37
C ARG A 37 7.99 -5.57 11.50
N TYR A 38 6.67 -5.57 11.75
CA TYR A 38 6.09 -6.46 12.76
C TYR A 38 6.19 -7.92 12.34
N ARG A 39 5.89 -8.24 11.09
CA ARG A 39 6.05 -9.59 10.55
C ARG A 39 7.49 -10.09 10.66
N ASP A 40 8.46 -9.22 10.40
CA ASP A 40 9.88 -9.51 10.56
C ASP A 40 10.25 -9.84 12.01
N ALA A 41 9.76 -9.05 12.96
CA ALA A 41 9.97 -9.29 14.39
C ALA A 41 9.32 -10.61 14.86
N ASP A 42 8.10 -10.89 14.41
CA ASP A 42 7.33 -12.07 14.83
C ASP A 42 7.91 -13.37 14.24
N ASN A 43 8.47 -13.31 13.03
CA ASN A 43 8.98 -14.50 12.32
C ASN A 43 10.50 -14.69 12.41
N GLY A 44 11.22 -13.79 13.08
CA GLY A 44 12.69 -13.81 13.08
C GLY A 44 13.27 -13.65 11.68
N THR A 45 12.72 -12.70 10.90
CA THR A 45 13.18 -12.39 9.54
C THR A 45 13.61 -10.93 9.45
N ILE A 46 14.34 -10.58 8.40
CA ILE A 46 14.86 -9.24 8.17
C ILE A 46 14.53 -8.84 6.74
N THR A 47 13.70 -7.81 6.56
CA THR A 47 13.48 -7.14 5.29
C THR A 47 14.28 -5.84 5.23
N LYS A 48 15.21 -5.73 4.28
CA LYS A 48 15.90 -4.48 3.97
C LYS A 48 15.29 -3.87 2.72
N VAL A 49 14.59 -2.75 2.89
CA VAL A 49 13.90 -2.06 1.81
C VAL A 49 14.80 -0.98 1.23
N GLU A 50 15.15 -1.10 -0.05
CA GLU A 50 15.96 -0.13 -0.80
C GLU A 50 15.05 0.93 -1.45
N TYR A 51 13.93 0.49 -2.01
CA TYR A 51 12.92 1.36 -2.60
C TYR A 51 11.52 0.89 -2.23
N PHE A 52 10.65 1.85 -1.89
CA PHE A 52 9.27 1.59 -1.53
C PHE A 52 8.39 2.67 -2.12
N LYS A 53 7.39 2.27 -2.92
CA LYS A 53 6.44 3.20 -3.52
C LYS A 53 5.03 2.63 -3.50
N PRO A 54 4.10 3.24 -2.74
CA PRO A 54 2.68 3.06 -2.97
C PRO A 54 2.31 3.53 -4.39
N ILE A 55 1.67 2.66 -5.17
CA ILE A 55 1.33 2.92 -6.57
C ILE A 55 -0.11 3.40 -6.68
N SER A 56 -1.04 2.63 -6.13
CA SER A 56 -2.47 2.93 -6.22
C SER A 56 -3.25 2.22 -5.13
N TYR A 57 -4.45 2.71 -4.83
CA TYR A 57 -5.40 1.96 -4.04
C TYR A 57 -6.80 2.03 -4.64
N GLU A 58 -7.58 0.98 -4.43
CA GLU A 58 -8.99 0.91 -4.82
C GLU A 58 -9.85 0.31 -3.71
N LYS A 59 -11.13 0.68 -3.67
CA LYS A 59 -12.09 0.09 -2.74
C LYS A 59 -12.60 -1.23 -3.32
N ILE A 60 -12.53 -2.29 -2.53
CA ILE A 60 -12.98 -3.63 -2.92
C ILE A 60 -14.49 -3.74 -2.69
N ALA A 61 -15.21 -4.07 -3.76
CA ALA A 61 -16.64 -4.33 -3.70
C ALA A 61 -16.94 -5.57 -2.86
N LYS A 62 -18.05 -5.59 -2.12
CA LYS A 62 -18.32 -6.61 -1.08
C LYS A 62 -18.28 -8.04 -1.63
N GLU A 63 -18.77 -8.21 -2.84
CA GLU A 63 -18.84 -9.47 -3.58
C GLU A 63 -17.50 -9.97 -4.11
N LYS A 64 -16.48 -9.11 -4.19
CA LYS A 64 -15.12 -9.46 -4.65
C LYS A 64 -14.14 -9.71 -3.51
N ARG A 65 -14.59 -9.56 -2.27
CA ARG A 65 -13.75 -9.73 -1.07
C ARG A 65 -13.51 -11.21 -0.81
N GLN A 66 -12.27 -11.58 -0.53
CA GLN A 66 -11.94 -12.92 -0.07
C GLN A 66 -12.25 -13.07 1.43
N LYS A 67 -12.00 -12.01 2.21
CA LYS A 67 -12.37 -11.93 3.63
C LYS A 67 -13.36 -10.77 3.86
N PRO A 68 -14.36 -10.93 4.74
CA PRO A 68 -15.43 -9.94 4.91
C PRO A 68 -14.94 -8.56 5.35
N ASP A 69 -13.79 -8.50 6.04
CA ASP A 69 -13.13 -7.32 6.56
C ASP A 69 -12.25 -6.59 5.54
N GLU A 70 -11.98 -7.17 4.37
CA GLU A 70 -11.23 -6.51 3.30
C GLU A 70 -12.03 -5.34 2.73
N ALA A 71 -11.48 -4.13 2.76
CA ALA A 71 -12.12 -2.93 2.25
C ALA A 71 -11.34 -2.29 1.12
N TYR A 72 -10.01 -2.33 1.17
CA TYR A 72 -9.14 -1.68 0.20
C TYR A 72 -8.08 -2.64 -0.33
N LEU A 73 -7.78 -2.51 -1.63
CA LEU A 73 -6.62 -3.11 -2.27
C LEU A 73 -5.61 -2.01 -2.57
N LEU A 74 -4.44 -2.08 -1.94
CA LEU A 74 -3.31 -1.20 -2.18
C LEU A 74 -2.25 -1.96 -3.00
N ARG A 75 -1.73 -1.35 -4.04
CA ARG A 75 -0.56 -1.82 -4.77
C ARG A 75 0.67 -1.07 -4.31
N VAL A 76 1.70 -1.80 -3.88
CA VAL A 76 2.99 -1.23 -3.49
C VAL A 76 4.09 -1.87 -4.32
N TYR A 77 5.00 -1.06 -4.84
CA TYR A 77 6.24 -1.55 -5.42
C TYR A 77 7.33 -1.55 -4.36
N ILE A 78 8.01 -2.69 -4.23
CA ILE A 78 9.06 -2.91 -3.23
C ILE A 78 10.29 -3.44 -3.95
N GLN A 79 11.41 -2.77 -3.70
CA GLN A 79 12.74 -3.26 -4.05
C GLN A 79 13.56 -3.40 -2.78
N GLY A 80 14.27 -4.51 -2.64
CA GLY A 80 15.13 -4.76 -1.49
C GLY A 80 15.50 -6.22 -1.33
N THR A 81 15.73 -6.64 -0.09
CA THR A 81 16.09 -8.01 0.25
C THR A 81 15.32 -8.51 1.48
N TRP A 82 15.15 -9.81 1.57
CA TRP A 82 14.58 -10.52 2.71
C TRP A 82 15.45 -11.71 3.08
N SER A 83 15.59 -12.00 4.37
CA SER A 83 16.31 -13.17 4.87
C SER A 83 15.76 -13.59 6.23
N TYR A 84 15.99 -14.84 6.62
CA TYR A 84 15.89 -15.23 8.03
C TYR A 84 16.97 -14.52 8.84
N ASP A 85 16.72 -14.30 10.13
CA ASP A 85 17.72 -13.81 11.05
C ASP A 85 18.92 -14.77 11.09
N ASN A 86 20.13 -14.22 11.09
CA ASN A 86 21.40 -14.95 11.00
C ASN A 86 21.56 -15.91 9.80
N SER A 87 20.79 -15.75 8.72
CA SER A 87 20.93 -16.55 7.50
C SER A 87 21.92 -15.94 6.51
N TYR A 88 22.76 -16.78 5.92
CA TYR A 88 23.59 -16.42 4.75
C TYR A 88 22.80 -16.36 3.44
N ARG A 89 21.61 -16.97 3.40
CA ARG A 89 20.72 -16.95 2.25
C ARG A 89 19.88 -15.68 2.27
N ILE A 90 20.03 -14.88 1.22
CA ILE A 90 19.35 -13.61 1.00
C ILE A 90 18.49 -13.75 -0.25
N TYR A 91 17.23 -13.31 -0.15
CA TYR A 91 16.25 -13.32 -1.24
C TYR A 91 16.04 -11.89 -1.70
N ASN A 92 16.12 -11.65 -3.01
CA ASN A 92 15.86 -10.33 -3.58
C ASN A 92 14.35 -10.12 -3.73
N ILE A 93 13.90 -8.91 -3.40
CA ILE A 93 12.54 -8.44 -3.64
C ILE A 93 12.65 -7.38 -4.74
N ASN A 94 11.90 -7.57 -5.81
CA ASN A 94 11.73 -6.58 -6.87
C ASN A 94 10.37 -6.81 -7.53
N ASP A 95 9.30 -6.45 -6.81
CA ASP A 95 7.95 -6.76 -7.26
C ASP A 95 6.92 -5.74 -6.80
N THR A 96 5.77 -5.76 -7.48
CA THR A 96 4.56 -5.06 -7.07
C THR A 96 3.67 -6.01 -6.26
N VAL A 97 3.52 -5.73 -4.98
CA VAL A 97 2.74 -6.54 -4.05
C VAL A 97 1.38 -5.92 -3.83
N ASN A 98 0.33 -6.74 -3.92
CA ASN A 98 -1.02 -6.39 -3.52
C ASN A 98 -1.16 -6.54 -2.00
N CYS A 99 -1.63 -5.50 -1.34
CA CYS A 99 -1.89 -5.44 0.09
C CYS A 99 -3.38 -5.20 0.32
N TYR A 100 -4.01 -6.03 1.14
CA TYR A 100 -5.44 -5.95 1.44
C TYR A 100 -5.61 -5.35 2.82
N LEU A 101 -6.40 -4.28 2.91
CA LEU A 101 -6.58 -3.50 4.13
C LEU A 101 -8.05 -3.44 4.53
N ASN A 102 -8.30 -3.31 5.83
CA ASN A 102 -9.64 -3.08 6.36
C ASN A 102 -10.11 -1.62 6.20
N GLU A 103 -11.33 -1.30 6.63
CA GLU A 103 -11.86 0.08 6.55
C GLU A 103 -11.01 1.09 7.36
N ASP A 104 -10.32 0.62 8.42
CA ASP A 104 -9.36 1.41 9.22
C ASP A 104 -7.97 1.53 8.57
N LYS A 105 -7.79 1.01 7.34
CA LYS A 105 -6.52 1.02 6.60
C LYS A 105 -5.40 0.23 7.29
N LYS A 106 -5.74 -0.75 8.12
CA LYS A 106 -4.81 -1.73 8.68
C LYS A 106 -4.63 -2.87 7.69
N VAL A 107 -3.39 -3.31 7.50
CA VAL A 107 -3.06 -4.43 6.62
C VAL A 107 -3.56 -5.73 7.24
N LEU A 108 -4.38 -6.46 6.47
CA LEU A 108 -4.91 -7.78 6.84
C LEU A 108 -4.09 -8.91 6.25
N ARG A 109 -3.62 -8.74 5.01
CA ARG A 109 -2.72 -9.66 4.32
C ARG A 109 -2.04 -8.98 3.14
N MET A 110 -0.96 -9.57 2.67
CA MET A 110 -0.30 -9.26 1.41
C MET A 110 -0.39 -10.52 0.53
N ASP A 111 -0.44 -10.36 -0.78
CA ASP A 111 -0.29 -11.53 -1.66
C ASP A 111 1.06 -12.17 -1.37
N GLU A 112 1.05 -13.49 -1.16
CA GLU A 112 2.29 -14.27 -1.09
C GLU A 112 2.86 -14.35 -2.50
N ASN A 113 4.18 -14.21 -2.63
CA ASN A 113 4.86 -14.51 -3.90
C ASN A 113 4.52 -15.96 -4.25
N LYS A 114 3.59 -16.13 -5.21
CA LYS A 114 3.36 -17.42 -5.82
C LYS A 114 4.61 -17.72 -6.65
N GLU A 115 5.54 -18.49 -6.08
CA GLU A 115 6.51 -19.22 -6.87
C GLU A 115 5.70 -20.04 -7.89
N ASN A 116 5.83 -19.71 -9.17
CA ASN A 116 5.45 -20.59 -10.27
C ASN A 116 6.56 -21.60 -10.50
#